data_AF-A0A8D8QUR5-F1
#
_entry.id   AF-A0A8D8QUR5-F1
#
_cell.length_a   1.000
_cell.length_b   1.000
_cell.length_c   1.000
_cell.angle_alpha   90.00
_cell.angle_beta   90.00
_cell.angle_gamma   90.00
#
_symmetry.space_group_name_H-M   'P 1'
#
loop_
_entity.id
_entity.type
_entity.pdbx_description
1 polymer ?
#
loop_
_entity_poly.entity_id
_entity_poly.type
_entity_poly.pdbx_seq_one_letter_code
_entity_poly.pdbx_strand_id
1 'polypeptide(L)'
;RPFSAVRIINELKKKSKGEMLKHFLLLKDQVLMFLQEKEALPAETDLLKNESWLCDLAFLVDVTDYLNKLNVKLQGKDSSLPSMFNLIQGFKAKLKLFQVNLEKNNIDHFPKLVEMVKKLETGKPDISDINKYKLKL
;
A
#
# COMPACT_ATOMS: atom_id res chain seq x y z
N ARG A 1 29.19 -7.76 -3.61
CA ARG A 1 29.23 -6.40 -3.03
C ARG A 1 28.35 -6.38 -1.76
N PRO A 2 28.90 -6.61 -0.55
CA PRO A 2 28.11 -6.74 0.68
C PRO A 2 27.66 -5.40 1.30
N PHE A 3 28.38 -4.31 0.98
CA PHE A 3 28.20 -3.00 1.61
C PHE A 3 26.88 -2.29 1.24
N SER A 4 26.26 -2.60 0.10
CA SER A 4 24.98 -1.98 -0.30
C SER A 4 23.80 -2.49 0.51
N ALA A 5 23.74 -3.79 0.80
CA ALA A 5 22.63 -4.40 1.55
C ALA A 5 22.58 -3.92 3.01
N VAL A 6 23.73 -3.86 3.69
CA VAL A 6 23.81 -3.36 5.08
C VAL A 6 23.39 -1.90 5.18
N ARG A 7 23.79 -1.07 4.21
CA ARG A 7 23.39 0.34 4.15
C ARG A 7 21.88 0.48 3.96
N ILE A 8 21.29 -0.29 3.04
CA ILE A 8 19.84 -0.30 2.80
C ILE A 8 19.07 -0.69 4.07
N ILE A 9 19.49 -1.74 4.77
CA ILE A 9 18.83 -2.20 6.01
C ILE A 9 18.87 -1.10 7.10
N ASN A 10 19.98 -0.39 7.25
CA ASN A 10 20.10 0.67 8.25
C ASN A 10 19.22 1.90 7.93
N GLU A 11 19.10 2.25 6.65
CA GLU A 11 18.20 3.32 6.19
C GLU A 11 16.72 2.93 6.35
N LEU A 12 16.38 1.66 6.15
CA LEU A 12 15.03 1.14 6.38
C LEU A 12 14.66 1.13 7.87
N LYS A 13 15.60 0.81 8.77
CA LYS A 13 15.37 0.81 10.23
C LYS A 13 14.99 2.18 10.80
N LYS A 14 15.37 3.28 10.13
CA LYS A 14 15.03 4.66 10.56
C LYS A 14 13.74 5.19 9.95
N LYS A 15 13.06 4.41 9.10
CA LYS A 15 11.83 4.82 8.42
C LYS A 15 10.59 4.47 9.22
N SER A 16 9.53 5.26 9.03
CA SER A 16 8.20 4.89 9.53
C SER A 16 7.74 3.60 8.84
N LYS A 17 6.82 2.87 9.49
CA LYS A 17 6.27 1.63 8.92
C LYS A 17 5.65 1.84 7.53
N GLY A 18 4.96 2.98 7.31
CA GLY A 18 4.40 3.33 6.00
C GLY A 18 5.47 3.55 4.93
N GLU A 19 6.58 4.19 5.29
CA GLU A 19 7.71 4.38 4.37
C GLU A 19 8.41 3.06 4.02
N MET A 20 8.50 2.13 4.98
CA MET A 20 9.00 0.77 4.70
C MET A 20 8.07 0.02 3.74
N LEU A 21 6.75 0.07 3.94
CA LEU A 21 5.78 -0.57 3.04
C LEU A 21 5.85 0.00 1.62
N LYS A 22 5.96 1.33 1.49
CA LYS A 22 6.11 2.00 0.20
C LYS A 22 7.38 1.57 -0.55
N HIS A 23 8.50 1.48 0.17
CA HIS A 23 9.75 0.97 -0.39
C HIS A 23 9.66 -0.51 -0.77
N PHE A 24 9.03 -1.33 0.08
CA PHE A 24 8.84 -2.75 -0.20
C PHE A 24 8.02 -2.95 -1.49
N LEU A 25 6.90 -2.22 -1.63
CA LEU A 25 6.07 -2.27 -2.83
C LEU A 25 6.85 -1.87 -4.10
N LEU A 26 7.74 -0.88 -4.00
CA LEU A 26 8.62 -0.47 -5.12
C LEU A 26 9.63 -1.56 -5.52
N LEU A 27 10.14 -2.31 -4.54
CA LEU A 27 11.15 -3.34 -4.75
C LEU A 27 10.57 -4.74 -4.93
N LYS A 28 9.24 -4.89 -5.01
CA LYS A 28 8.55 -6.18 -4.94
C LYS A 28 9.08 -7.21 -5.94
N ASP A 29 9.38 -6.79 -7.17
CA ASP A 29 9.90 -7.68 -8.21
C ASP A 29 11.32 -8.17 -7.91
N GLN A 30 12.17 -7.29 -7.37
CA GLN A 30 13.53 -7.66 -6.97
C GLN A 30 13.52 -8.61 -5.76
N VAL A 31 12.61 -8.38 -4.83
CA VAL A 31 12.39 -9.28 -3.68
C VAL A 31 11.89 -10.63 -4.18
N LEU A 32 10.90 -10.65 -5.08
CA LEU A 32 10.38 -11.90 -5.66
C LEU A 32 11.48 -12.70 -6.37
N MET A 33 12.27 -12.06 -7.24
CA MET A 33 13.40 -12.69 -7.92
C MET A 33 14.40 -13.26 -6.91
N PHE A 34 14.77 -12.49 -5.89
CA PHE A 34 15.70 -12.94 -4.86
C PHE A 34 15.18 -14.16 -4.07
N LEU A 35 13.90 -14.18 -3.71
CA LEU A 35 13.31 -15.32 -2.99
C LEU A 35 13.29 -16.59 -3.86
N GLN A 36 12.98 -16.44 -5.16
CA GLN A 36 13.01 -17.55 -6.10
C GLN A 36 14.43 -18.09 -6.32
N GLU A 37 15.43 -17.22 -6.51
CA GLU A 37 16.84 -17.62 -6.65
C GLU A 37 17.40 -18.34 -5.42
N LYS A 38 16.84 -18.06 -4.24
CA LYS A 38 17.26 -18.65 -2.97
C LYS A 38 16.41 -19.82 -2.53
N GLU A 39 15.36 -20.17 -3.29
CA GLU A 39 14.36 -21.18 -2.92
C GLU A 39 13.86 -20.99 -1.48
N ALA A 40 13.72 -19.72 -1.08
CA ALA A 40 13.43 -19.32 0.30
C ALA A 40 12.02 -18.74 0.39
N LEU A 41 11.34 -18.97 1.52
CA LEU A 41 10.04 -18.37 1.84
C LEU A 41 8.99 -18.65 0.72
N PRO A 42 8.62 -19.93 0.49
CA PRO A 42 7.72 -20.31 -0.59
C PRO A 42 6.33 -19.68 -0.44
N ALA A 43 5.81 -19.59 0.79
CA ALA A 43 4.51 -18.97 1.03
C ALA A 43 4.50 -17.46 0.67
N GLU A 44 5.55 -16.73 1.05
CA GLU A 44 5.71 -15.31 0.73
C GLU A 44 5.94 -15.09 -0.76
N THR A 45 6.66 -15.99 -1.42
CA THR A 45 6.84 -16.00 -2.87
C THR A 45 5.50 -16.10 -3.59
N ASP A 46 4.59 -16.95 -3.10
CA ASP A 46 3.24 -17.07 -3.66
C ASP A 46 2.37 -15.84 -3.37
N LEU A 47 2.49 -15.24 -2.19
CA LEU A 47 1.82 -13.97 -1.87
C LEU A 47 2.26 -12.83 -2.79
N LEU A 48 3.56 -12.74 -3.09
CA LEU A 48 4.12 -11.73 -3.99
C LEU A 48 3.67 -11.86 -5.45
N LYS A 49 3.11 -13.02 -5.83
CA LYS A 49 2.48 -13.26 -7.14
C LYS A 49 0.96 -13.08 -7.10
N ASN A 50 0.36 -13.04 -5.92
CA ASN A 50 -1.09 -12.95 -5.76
C ASN A 50 -1.55 -11.51 -6.01
N GLU A 51 -2.26 -11.30 -7.11
CA GLU A 51 -2.77 -10.00 -7.53
C GLU A 51 -3.67 -9.32 -6.50
N SER A 52 -4.55 -10.09 -5.84
CA SER A 52 -5.43 -9.56 -4.78
C SER A 52 -4.61 -9.05 -3.61
N TRP A 53 -3.61 -9.83 -3.18
CA TRP A 53 -2.74 -9.44 -2.08
C TRP A 53 -1.90 -8.20 -2.43
N LEU A 54 -1.46 -8.08 -3.68
CA LEU A 54 -0.75 -6.90 -4.16
C LEU A 54 -1.63 -5.65 -4.17
N CYS A 55 -2.91 -5.78 -4.52
CA CYS A 55 -3.90 -4.71 -4.39
C CYS A 55 -4.11 -4.32 -2.92
N ASP A 56 -4.25 -5.28 -2.01
CA ASP A 56 -4.37 -5.02 -0.56
C ASP A 56 -3.14 -4.29 -0.01
N LEU A 57 -1.94 -4.71 -0.43
CA LEU A 57 -0.68 -4.04 -0.07
C LEU A 57 -0.63 -2.60 -0.62
N ALA A 58 -1.01 -2.39 -1.87
CA ALA A 58 -1.04 -1.06 -2.48
C ALA A 58 -2.03 -0.13 -1.77
N PHE A 59 -3.22 -0.63 -1.43
CA PHE A 59 -4.19 0.08 -0.62
C PHE A 59 -3.63 0.45 0.77
N LEU A 60 -2.96 -0.50 1.43
CA LEU A 60 -2.32 -0.26 2.73
C LEU A 60 -1.23 0.82 2.65
N VAL A 61 -0.43 0.84 1.58
CA VAL A 61 0.56 1.89 1.34
C VAL A 61 -0.11 3.27 1.25
N ASP A 62 -1.22 3.40 0.52
CA ASP A 62 -1.95 4.68 0.42
C ASP A 62 -2.53 5.11 1.78
N VAL A 63 -3.17 4.20 2.52
CA VAL A 63 -3.73 4.49 3.85
C VAL A 63 -2.63 4.90 4.84
N THR A 64 -1.50 4.20 4.85
CA THR A 64 -0.38 4.53 5.74
C THR A 64 0.31 5.85 5.37
N ASP A 65 0.34 6.23 4.09
CA ASP A 65 0.79 7.55 3.66
C ASP A 65 -0.13 8.67 4.18
N TYR A 66 -1.45 8.46 4.14
CA TYR A 66 -2.41 9.40 4.74
C TYR A 66 -2.25 9.53 6.26
N LEU A 67 -2.03 8.42 6.96
CA LEU A 67 -1.75 8.42 8.40
C LEU A 67 -0.43 9.13 8.73
N ASN A 68 0.60 8.91 7.92
CA ASN A 68 1.89 9.57 8.11
C ASN A 68 1.77 11.09 7.93
N LYS A 69 1.02 11.55 6.92
CA LYS A 69 0.68 12.97 6.72
C LYS A 69 -0.07 13.57 7.89
N LEU A 70 -1.03 12.83 8.47
CA LEU A 70 -1.71 13.26 9.69
C LEU A 70 -0.74 13.36 10.86
N ASN A 71 0.09 12.33 11.07
CA ASN A 71 1.05 12.28 12.17
C ASN A 71 2.05 13.45 12.10
N VAL A 72 2.57 13.79 10.92
CA VAL A 72 3.45 14.95 10.74
C VAL A 72 2.74 16.25 11.12
N LYS A 73 1.47 16.43 10.73
CA LYS A 73 0.68 17.61 11.10
C LYS A 73 0.42 17.70 12.60
N LEU A 74 0.19 16.57 13.26
CA LEU A 74 -0.04 16.50 14.72
C LEU A 74 1.23 16.73 15.53
N GLN A 75 2.41 16.40 14.97
CA GLN A 75 3.71 16.60 15.63
C GLN A 75 4.33 17.98 15.34
N GLY A 76 3.64 18.84 14.58
CA GLY A 76 4.13 20.18 14.27
C GLY A 76 4.27 21.04 15.53
N LYS A 77 5.31 21.89 15.58
CA LYS A 77 5.67 22.73 16.75
C LYS A 77 4.55 23.66 17.24
N ASP A 78 3.53 23.94 16.43
CA ASP A 78 2.48 24.94 16.70
C ASP A 78 1.06 24.36 16.79
N SER A 79 0.90 23.04 16.97
CA SER A 79 -0.43 22.43 17.03
C SER A 79 -1.07 22.59 18.41
N SER A 80 -1.90 23.62 18.60
CA SER A 80 -2.77 23.75 19.77
C SER A 80 -3.73 22.55 19.90
N LEU A 81 -4.21 22.26 21.11
CA LEU A 81 -5.17 21.17 21.35
C LEU A 81 -6.43 21.28 20.45
N PRO A 82 -7.08 22.46 20.30
CA PRO A 82 -8.17 22.63 19.34
C PRO A 82 -7.76 22.32 17.89
N SER A 83 -6.56 22.74 17.46
CA SER A 83 -6.06 22.46 16.12
C SER A 83 -5.85 20.95 15.88
N MET A 84 -5.27 20.24 16.84
CA MET A 84 -5.10 18.78 16.78
C MET A 84 -6.44 18.07 16.72
N PHE A 85 -7.41 18.49 17.53
CA PHE A 85 -8.77 17.94 17.49
C PHE A 85 -9.39 18.10 16.10
N ASN A 86 -9.32 19.30 15.52
CA ASN A 86 -9.83 19.57 14.18
C ASN A 86 -9.16 18.71 13.10
N LEU A 87 -7.84 18.49 13.19
CA LEU A 87 -7.12 17.61 12.27
C LEU A 87 -7.63 16.16 12.36
N ILE A 88 -7.83 15.64 13.57
CA ILE A 88 -8.35 14.29 13.80
C ILE A 88 -9.78 14.17 13.27
N GLN A 89 -10.64 15.15 13.54
CA GLN A 89 -12.03 15.14 13.09
C GLN A 89 -12.12 15.23 11.56
N GLY A 90 -11.31 16.08 10.93
CA GLY A 90 -11.19 16.15 9.47
C GLY A 90 -10.69 14.84 8.86
N PHE A 91 -9.74 14.16 9.52
CA PHE A 91 -9.27 12.86 9.05
C PHE A 91 -10.35 11.77 9.16
N LYS A 92 -11.12 11.74 10.26
CA LYS A 92 -12.28 10.83 10.39
C LYS A 92 -13.31 11.05 9.28
N ALA A 93 -13.62 12.31 8.96
CA ALA A 93 -14.51 12.64 7.85
C ALA A 93 -13.95 12.14 6.50
N LYS A 94 -12.63 12.27 6.30
CA LYS A 94 -11.95 11.74 5.12
C LYS A 94 -12.05 10.22 5.00
N LEU A 95 -11.89 9.49 6.10
CA LEU A 95 -12.05 8.03 6.12
C LEU A 95 -13.48 7.60 5.76
N LYS A 96 -14.50 8.33 6.25
CA LYS A 96 -15.89 8.09 5.85
C LYS A 96 -16.11 8.31 4.36
N LEU A 97 -15.54 9.39 3.80
CA LEU A 97 -15.59 9.64 2.35
C LEU A 97 -14.95 8.49 1.56
N PHE A 98 -13.79 7.99 2.02
CA PHE A 98 -13.13 6.85 1.41
C PHE A 98 -14.01 5.60 1.40
N GLN A 99 -14.68 5.29 2.51
CA GLN A 99 -15.62 4.16 2.58
C GLN A 99 -16.74 4.30 1.54
N VAL A 100 -17.41 5.46 1.49
CA VAL A 100 -18.49 5.73 0.52
C VAL A 100 -18.00 5.61 -0.94
N ASN A 101 -16.77 6.04 -1.23
CA ASN A 101 -16.23 5.94 -2.57
C ASN A 101 -15.86 4.49 -2.93
N LEU A 102 -15.32 3.72 -1.99
CA LEU A 102 -15.05 2.29 -2.18
C LEU A 102 -16.33 1.49 -2.43
N GLU A 103 -17.42 1.79 -1.72
CA GLU A 103 -18.74 1.18 -1.98
C GLU A 103 -19.25 1.43 -3.40
N LYS A 104 -18.80 2.51 -4.04
CA LYS A 104 -19.10 2.87 -5.42
C LYS A 104 -18.03 2.40 -6.41
N ASN A 105 -17.09 1.55 -5.98
CA ASN A 105 -15.92 1.12 -6.74
C ASN A 105 -15.03 2.29 -7.23
N ASN A 106 -15.10 3.46 -6.58
CA ASN A 106 -14.19 4.57 -6.87
C ASN A 106 -12.94 4.44 -6.00
N ILE A 107 -11.82 4.12 -6.65
CA ILE A 107 -10.49 3.99 -6.03
C ILE A 107 -9.58 5.20 -6.31
N ASP A 108 -10.09 6.31 -6.85
CA ASP A 108 -9.29 7.46 -7.29
C ASP A 108 -8.46 8.10 -6.17
N HIS A 109 -8.89 7.92 -4.92
CA HIS A 109 -8.16 8.39 -3.74
C HIS A 109 -6.97 7.50 -3.33
N PHE A 110 -6.77 6.37 -4.00
CA PHE A 110 -5.75 5.37 -3.71
C PHE A 110 -4.82 5.23 -4.91
N PRO A 111 -3.89 6.18 -5.13
CA PRO A 111 -3.07 6.22 -6.33
C PRO A 111 -2.19 4.97 -6.50
N LYS A 112 -1.70 4.35 -5.41
CA LYS A 112 -0.93 3.10 -5.51
C LYS A 112 -1.83 1.93 -5.88
N LEU A 113 -3.03 1.87 -5.33
CA LEU A 113 -4.03 0.87 -5.74
C LEU A 113 -4.41 1.02 -7.22
N VAL A 114 -4.69 2.25 -7.68
CA VAL A 114 -4.99 2.55 -9.09
C VAL A 114 -3.84 2.14 -10.00
N GLU A 115 -2.60 2.44 -9.61
CA GLU A 115 -1.40 2.03 -10.35
C GLU A 115 -1.30 0.50 -10.42
N MET A 116 -1.57 -0.20 -9.31
CA MET A 116 -1.54 -1.66 -9.27
C MET A 116 -2.60 -2.28 -10.17
N VAL A 117 -3.86 -1.85 -10.05
CA VAL A 117 -4.96 -2.33 -10.89
C VAL A 117 -4.65 -2.14 -12.38
N LYS A 118 -4.13 -0.96 -12.77
CA LYS A 118 -3.73 -0.72 -14.16
C LYS A 118 -2.59 -1.62 -14.64
N LYS A 119 -1.61 -1.91 -13.78
CA LYS A 119 -0.51 -2.85 -14.12
C LYS A 119 -1.02 -4.25 -14.36
N LEU A 120 -2.04 -4.67 -13.60
CA LEU A 120 -2.70 -5.97 -13.79
C LEU A 120 -3.57 -5.98 -15.07
N GLU A 121 -4.23 -4.86 -15.40
CA GLU A 121 -5.08 -4.74 -16.60
C GLU A 121 -4.31 -4.59 -17.93
N THR A 122 -3.05 -4.15 -17.90
CA THR A 122 -2.23 -3.86 -19.10
C THR A 122 -1.40 -5.04 -19.59
N GLY A 123 -1.41 -6.18 -18.89
CA GLY A 123 -1.13 -7.48 -19.49
C GLY A 123 -2.45 -8.14 -19.88
N LYS A 124 -2.76 -8.33 -21.17
CA LYS A 124 -4.02 -8.98 -21.58
C LYS A 124 -3.82 -10.14 -22.56
N PRO A 125 -4.74 -11.14 -22.62
CA PRO A 125 -5.74 -11.49 -21.58
C PRO A 125 -6.13 -12.99 -21.45
N ASP A 126 -6.79 -13.35 -20.35
CA ASP A 126 -7.98 -14.22 -20.41
C ASP A 126 -9.17 -13.56 -19.66
N ILE A 127 -10.30 -13.45 -20.34
CA ILE A 127 -11.55 -12.78 -19.91
C ILE A 127 -12.58 -13.85 -19.48
N SER A 128 -12.15 -15.07 -19.19
CA SER A 128 -13.03 -16.14 -18.70
C SER A 128 -13.54 -15.91 -17.27
N ASP A 129 -12.86 -15.12 -16.44
CA ASP A 129 -13.09 -15.07 -14.98
C ASP A 129 -13.93 -13.88 -14.46
N ILE A 130 -14.54 -13.07 -15.34
CA ILE A 130 -15.46 -11.98 -14.92
C ILE A 130 -16.68 -12.50 -14.14
N ASN A 131 -16.99 -13.80 -14.24
CA ASN A 131 -18.08 -14.42 -13.47
C ASN A 131 -17.78 -14.57 -11.97
N LYS A 132 -16.51 -14.46 -11.52
CA LYS A 132 -16.17 -14.55 -10.08
C LYS A 132 -16.77 -13.42 -9.24
N TYR A 133 -17.06 -12.27 -9.84
CA TYR A 133 -17.66 -11.13 -9.16
C TYR A 133 -19.20 -11.09 -9.26
N LYS A 134 -19.81 -12.10 -9.91
CA LYS A 134 -21.26 -12.27 -10.02
C LYS A 134 -21.74 -13.51 -9.25
N LEU A 135 -21.66 -13.51 -7.92
CA LEU A 135 -22.62 -14.16 -7.00
C LEU A 135 -22.06 -14.20 -5.57
N LYS A 136 -22.61 -13.32 -4.71
CA LYS A 136 -23.08 -13.62 -3.35
C LYS A 136 -23.84 -12.40 -2.81
N LEU A 137 -24.99 -12.16 -3.43
CA LEU A 137 -26.21 -11.71 -2.74
C LEU A 137 -27.29 -12.72 -3.10
#